data_AF-A0A068NTT1-F1
#
_entry.id   AF-A0A068NTT1-F1
#
_cell.length_a   1.000
_cell.length_b   1.000
_cell.length_c   1.000
_cell.angle_alpha   90.00
_cell.angle_beta   90.00
_cell.angle_gamma   90.00
#
_symmetry.space_group_name_H-M   'P 1'
#
loop_
_entity.id
_entity.type
_entity.pdbx_description
1 polymer ?
#
loop_
_entity_poly.entity_id
_entity_poly.type
_entity_poly.pdbx_seq_one_letter_code
_entity_poly.pdbx_strand_id
1 'polypeptide(L)'
;MYLSYGDATERHIDFTCNLDFSDFLISELLPSVEDLAGPHLETFLCGLSLSGLAAAYTVLSKPGRFSGALCQSPSAWWRDEWLAENCGSMGESRLWISVGTEEVQENVAHGPSDLFQKVSQIESCRRLADALRNGGSRVAFNVFEGGHDPACWATELPSGLRWLLSQA
;
A
#
# COMPACT_ATOMS: atom_id res chain seq x y z
N MET A 1 12.26 -8.28 6.19
CA MET A 1 11.58 -8.57 7.46
C MET A 1 10.08 -8.64 7.21
N TYR A 2 9.34 -9.52 7.89
CA TYR A 2 7.89 -9.59 7.84
C TYR A 2 7.31 -9.04 9.15
N LEU A 3 6.34 -8.13 9.05
CA LEU A 3 5.60 -7.59 10.19
C LEU A 3 4.21 -8.24 10.25
N SER A 4 3.95 -9.03 11.29
CA SER A 4 2.60 -9.53 11.56
C SER A 4 1.72 -8.44 12.16
N TYR A 5 0.42 -8.53 11.93
CA TYR A 5 -0.59 -7.84 12.75
C TYR A 5 -1.04 -8.78 13.88
N GLY A 6 -1.52 -8.23 15.00
CA GLY A 6 -1.97 -9.04 16.14
C GLY A 6 -3.30 -9.73 15.84
N ASP A 7 -4.39 -8.97 15.73
CA ASP A 7 -5.69 -9.50 15.32
C ASP A 7 -6.35 -8.71 14.17
N ALA A 8 -7.52 -9.19 13.71
CA ALA A 8 -8.23 -8.59 12.59
C ALA A 8 -8.78 -7.18 12.90
N THR A 9 -9.08 -6.88 14.16
CA THR A 9 -9.56 -5.56 14.60
C THR A 9 -8.41 -4.57 14.59
N GLU A 10 -7.27 -4.94 15.19
CA GLU A 10 -6.04 -4.15 15.15
C GLU A 10 -5.59 -3.90 13.72
N ARG A 11 -5.64 -4.94 12.87
CA ARG A 11 -5.37 -4.79 11.42
C ARG A 11 -6.23 -3.71 10.78
N HIS A 12 -7.51 -3.61 11.13
CA HIS A 12 -8.42 -2.60 10.57
C HIS A 12 -8.11 -1.19 11.10
N ILE A 13 -7.54 -1.07 12.30
CA ILE A 13 -7.14 0.20 12.90
C ILE A 13 -5.79 0.68 12.35
N ASP A 14 -4.79 -0.20 12.35
CA ASP A 14 -3.41 0.14 12.00
C ASP A 14 -3.28 0.42 10.50
N PHE A 15 -3.96 -0.36 9.66
CA PHE A 15 -3.73 -0.34 8.22
C PHE A 15 -4.66 0.62 7.45
N THR A 16 -5.41 1.47 8.14
CA THR A 16 -6.36 2.41 7.53
C THR A 16 -5.89 3.87 7.64
N CYS A 17 -4.84 4.21 6.87
CA CYS A 17 -4.24 5.55 6.85
C CYS A 17 -3.95 6.12 8.24
N ASN A 18 -3.44 5.28 9.15
CA ASN A 18 -3.17 5.62 10.53
C ASN A 18 -1.77 6.23 10.68
N LEU A 19 -1.71 7.46 11.21
CA LEU A 19 -0.45 8.18 11.41
C LEU A 19 0.38 7.56 12.54
N ASP A 20 -0.24 7.11 13.62
CA ASP A 20 0.46 6.52 14.76
C ASP A 20 1.16 5.22 14.34
N PHE A 21 0.50 4.41 13.51
CA PHE A 21 1.13 3.22 12.92
C PHE A 21 2.30 3.60 12.00
N SER A 22 2.15 4.65 11.20
CA SER A 22 3.23 5.16 10.34
C SER A 22 4.43 5.66 11.15
N ASP A 23 4.17 6.30 12.30
CA ASP A 23 5.22 6.73 13.22
C ASP A 23 5.92 5.55 13.88
N PHE A 24 5.18 4.53 14.35
CA PHE A 24 5.75 3.27 14.85
C PHE A 24 6.71 2.61 13.83
N LEU A 25 6.31 2.53 12.56
CA LEU A 25 7.15 1.97 11.50
C LEU A 25 8.49 2.70 11.38
N ILE A 26 8.53 4.00 11.67
CA ILE A 26 9.72 4.82 11.52
C ILE A 26 10.56 4.87 12.79
N SER A 27 9.94 5.03 13.96
CA SER A 27 10.63 5.24 15.23
C SER A 27 11.12 3.95 15.87
N GLU A 28 10.47 2.82 15.58
CA GLU A 28 10.75 1.55 16.25
C GLU A 28 11.17 0.48 15.25
N LEU A 29 10.40 0.32 14.17
CA LEU A 29 10.63 -0.77 13.23
C LEU A 29 11.87 -0.55 12.37
N LEU A 30 12.05 0.63 11.76
CA LEU A 30 13.21 0.94 10.93
C LEU A 30 14.56 0.74 11.68
N PRO A 31 14.75 1.27 12.91
CA PRO A 31 15.95 1.00 13.69
C PRO A 31 16.18 -0.50 13.92
N SER A 32 15.12 -1.26 14.21
CA SER A 32 15.22 -2.72 14.40
C SER A 32 15.67 -3.45 13.13
N VAL A 33 15.30 -2.96 11.94
CA VAL A 33 15.77 -3.49 10.65
C VAL A 33 17.25 -3.18 10.45
N GLU A 34 17.69 -1.97 10.77
CA GLU A 34 19.10 -1.56 10.68
C GLU A 34 19.97 -2.42 11.60
N ASP A 35 19.53 -2.67 12.83
CA ASP A 35 20.23 -3.52 13.79
C ASP A 35 20.38 -4.97 13.29
N LEU A 36 19.37 -5.49 12.59
CA LEU A 36 19.36 -6.88 12.10
C LEU A 36 20.12 -7.05 10.77
N ALA A 37 19.92 -6.13 9.82
CA ALA A 37 20.40 -6.27 8.46
C ALA A 37 21.68 -5.47 8.17
N GLY A 38 22.06 -4.56 9.07
CA GLY A 38 23.14 -3.61 8.86
C GLY A 38 22.75 -2.44 7.93
N PRO A 39 23.73 -1.59 7.57
CA PRO A 39 23.51 -0.44 6.71
C PRO A 39 22.96 -0.85 5.35
N HIS A 40 21.91 -0.15 4.91
CA HIS A 40 21.27 -0.37 3.62
C HIS A 40 21.00 0.96 2.91
N LEU A 41 20.99 0.94 1.59
CA LEU A 41 20.80 2.14 0.76
C LEU A 41 19.32 2.50 0.59
N GLU A 42 18.46 1.48 0.52
CA GLU A 42 17.04 1.66 0.24
C GLU A 42 16.20 0.73 1.12
N THR A 43 15.07 1.27 1.59
CA THR A 43 14.09 0.53 2.39
C THR A 43 12.73 0.73 1.79
N PHE A 44 12.01 -0.36 1.54
CA PHE A 44 10.70 -0.32 0.89
C PHE A 44 9.64 -0.97 1.76
N LEU A 45 8.43 -0.43 1.74
CA LEU A 45 7.26 -1.08 2.31
C LEU A 45 6.55 -1.91 1.24
N CYS A 46 6.24 -3.17 1.54
CA CYS A 46 5.47 -4.04 0.66
C CYS A 46 4.22 -4.50 1.39
N GLY A 47 3.05 -4.31 0.79
CA GLY A 47 1.77 -4.57 1.44
C GLY A 47 0.71 -5.07 0.48
N LEU A 48 -0.30 -5.74 1.04
CA LEU A 48 -1.40 -6.39 0.37
C LEU A 48 -2.71 -5.84 0.95
N SER A 49 -3.71 -5.51 0.11
CA SER A 49 -5.02 -5.09 0.63
C SER A 49 -4.89 -3.89 1.60
N LEU A 50 -5.42 -3.97 2.83
CA LEU A 50 -5.23 -2.90 3.82
C LEU A 50 -3.75 -2.57 4.08
N SER A 51 -2.83 -3.55 4.18
CA SER A 51 -1.41 -3.21 4.40
C SER A 51 -0.77 -2.54 3.19
N GLY A 52 -1.32 -2.76 1.99
CA GLY A 52 -0.96 -2.00 0.78
C GLY A 52 -1.41 -0.54 0.86
N LEU A 53 -2.63 -0.29 1.37
CA LEU A 53 -3.12 1.06 1.65
C LEU A 53 -2.24 1.76 2.69
N ALA A 54 -1.93 1.07 3.79
CA ALA A 54 -1.06 1.56 4.85
C ALA A 54 0.33 1.93 4.32
N ALA A 55 0.95 1.05 3.55
CA ALA A 55 2.25 1.29 2.94
C ALA A 55 2.25 2.55 2.05
N ALA A 56 1.23 2.71 1.19
CA ALA A 56 1.08 3.91 0.37
C ALA A 56 0.94 5.18 1.24
N TYR A 57 0.07 5.14 2.24
CA TYR A 57 -0.12 6.27 3.15
C TYR A 57 1.15 6.63 3.92
N THR A 58 1.89 5.67 4.46
CA THR A 58 3.12 5.90 5.22
C THR A 58 4.17 6.60 4.38
N VAL A 59 4.43 6.14 3.14
CA VAL A 59 5.47 6.77 2.30
C VAL A 59 5.10 8.19 1.87
N LEU A 60 3.81 8.45 1.65
CA LEU A 60 3.31 9.79 1.28
C LEU A 60 3.31 10.75 2.46
N SER A 61 2.87 10.30 3.64
CA SER A 61 2.81 11.12 4.85
C SER A 61 4.18 11.39 5.48
N LYS A 62 5.17 10.54 5.21
CA LYS A 62 6.53 10.62 5.75
C LYS A 62 7.57 10.51 4.62
N PRO A 63 7.57 11.47 3.67
CA PRO A 63 8.40 11.38 2.47
C PRO A 63 9.90 11.29 2.82
N GLY A 64 10.62 10.42 2.11
CA GLY A 64 12.05 10.21 2.27
C GLY A 64 12.46 9.31 3.45
N ARG A 65 11.51 8.80 4.26
CA ARG A 65 11.80 7.80 5.31
C ARG A 65 11.85 6.38 4.76
N PHE A 66 11.12 6.12 3.67
CA PHE A 66 11.22 4.90 2.88
C PHE A 66 11.47 5.31 1.42
N SER A 67 12.22 4.48 0.69
CA SER A 67 12.54 4.67 -0.73
C SER A 67 11.34 4.48 -1.66
N GLY A 68 10.26 3.86 -1.15
CA GLY A 68 9.01 3.68 -1.86
C GLY A 68 8.13 2.57 -1.28
N ALA A 69 7.04 2.28 -1.99
CA ALA A 69 6.10 1.23 -1.61
C ALA A 69 5.70 0.33 -2.79
N LEU A 70 5.46 -0.94 -2.49
CA LEU A 70 4.80 -1.92 -3.37
C LEU A 70 3.47 -2.30 -2.74
N CYS A 71 2.39 -1.92 -3.40
CA CYS A 71 1.03 -2.06 -2.92
C CYS A 71 0.26 -2.96 -3.89
N GLN A 72 0.04 -4.23 -3.51
CA GLN A 72 -0.77 -5.16 -4.29
C GLN A 72 -2.21 -5.11 -3.80
N SER A 73 -3.13 -4.84 -4.71
CA SER A 73 -4.56 -4.66 -4.46
C SER A 73 -4.85 -3.77 -3.24
N PRO A 74 -4.18 -2.60 -3.07
CA PRO A 74 -4.36 -1.78 -1.88
C PRO A 74 -5.82 -1.41 -1.72
N SER A 75 -6.38 -1.44 -0.51
CA SER A 75 -7.79 -1.10 -0.25
C SER A 75 -8.08 0.41 -0.43
N ALA A 76 -7.80 0.94 -1.61
CA ALA A 76 -7.91 2.33 -2.02
C ALA A 76 -9.34 2.86 -1.93
N TRP A 77 -10.34 1.97 -1.94
CA TRP A 77 -11.75 2.28 -1.68
C TRP A 77 -12.03 2.76 -0.25
N TRP A 78 -11.11 2.54 0.69
CA TRP A 78 -11.31 2.87 2.10
C TRP A 78 -11.76 4.32 2.28
N ARG A 79 -12.80 4.50 3.10
CA ARG A 79 -13.40 5.80 3.45
C ARG A 79 -13.69 6.66 2.22
N ASP A 80 -14.43 6.10 1.26
CA ASP A 80 -14.81 6.79 0.02
C ASP A 80 -13.60 7.33 -0.75
N GLU A 81 -12.57 6.48 -0.91
CA GLU A 81 -11.35 6.81 -1.65
C GLU A 81 -10.51 7.95 -1.05
N TRP A 82 -10.59 8.14 0.28
CA TRP A 82 -9.95 9.24 1.01
C TRP A 82 -8.47 9.45 0.64
N LEU A 83 -7.68 8.38 0.49
CA LEU A 83 -6.26 8.53 0.16
C LEU A 83 -6.05 9.16 -1.22
N ALA A 84 -6.85 8.79 -2.22
CA ALA A 84 -6.77 9.38 -3.56
C ALA A 84 -7.15 10.86 -3.55
N GLU A 85 -8.12 11.26 -2.72
CA GLU A 85 -8.55 12.66 -2.59
C GLU A 85 -7.53 13.53 -1.84
N ASN A 86 -6.75 12.95 -0.91
CA ASN A 86 -5.88 13.69 0.00
C ASN A 86 -4.38 13.55 -0.32
N CYS A 87 -3.98 12.66 -1.22
CA CYS A 87 -2.55 12.46 -1.53
C CYS A 87 -1.89 13.68 -2.16
N GLY A 88 -2.64 14.57 -2.82
CA GLY A 88 -2.11 15.78 -3.45
C GLY A 88 -1.54 16.82 -2.47
N SER A 89 -1.88 16.74 -1.18
CA SER A 89 -1.28 17.58 -0.11
C SER A 89 -0.14 16.90 0.65
N MET A 90 0.21 15.67 0.25
CA MET A 90 1.27 14.88 0.89
C MET A 90 2.58 14.96 0.08
N GLY A 91 3.62 14.26 0.52
CA GLY A 91 4.89 14.21 -0.19
C GLY A 91 4.83 13.29 -1.42
N GLU A 92 5.74 13.54 -2.36
CA GLU A 92 5.95 12.65 -3.50
C GLU A 92 6.68 11.36 -3.08
N SER A 93 6.41 10.27 -3.78
CA SER A 93 7.06 8.97 -3.51
C SER A 93 7.15 8.09 -4.76
N ARG A 94 7.86 6.97 -4.63
CA ARG A 94 7.90 5.89 -5.63
C ARG A 94 6.93 4.78 -5.23
N LEU A 95 5.91 4.52 -6.04
CA LEU A 95 4.89 3.52 -5.72
C LEU A 95 4.62 2.55 -6.87
N TRP A 96 4.60 1.26 -6.56
CA TRP A 96 3.97 0.24 -7.39
C TRP A 96 2.56 -0.01 -6.88
N ILE A 97 1.56 0.21 -7.73
CA ILE A 97 0.17 -0.10 -7.44
C ILE A 97 -0.25 -1.21 -8.39
N SER A 98 -0.74 -2.34 -7.87
CA SER A 98 -1.31 -3.39 -8.70
C SER A 98 -2.68 -3.84 -8.24
N VAL A 99 -3.43 -4.50 -9.14
CA VAL A 99 -4.75 -5.05 -8.84
C VAL A 99 -5.10 -6.16 -9.83
N GLY A 100 -5.87 -7.16 -9.38
CA GLY A 100 -6.33 -8.28 -10.18
C GLY A 100 -7.50 -7.93 -11.11
N THR A 101 -7.57 -8.59 -12.26
CA THR A 101 -8.68 -8.46 -13.23
C THR A 101 -10.04 -8.89 -12.68
N GLU A 102 -10.08 -9.76 -11.67
CA GLU A 102 -11.30 -10.31 -11.09
C GLU A 102 -11.80 -9.55 -9.84
N GLU A 103 -11.08 -8.51 -9.40
CA GLU A 103 -11.41 -7.72 -8.20
C GLU A 103 -12.44 -6.61 -8.49
N VAL A 104 -13.57 -7.03 -9.06
CA VAL A 104 -14.64 -6.18 -9.61
C VAL A 104 -15.84 -6.01 -8.68
N GLN A 105 -15.81 -6.61 -7.50
CA GLN A 105 -16.95 -6.61 -6.57
C GLN A 105 -17.17 -5.21 -5.97
N GLU A 106 -18.44 -4.86 -5.78
CA GLU A 106 -18.88 -3.59 -5.21
C GLU A 106 -19.83 -3.87 -4.04
N ASN A 107 -19.97 -2.90 -3.14
CA ASN A 107 -20.83 -2.97 -1.95
C ASN A 107 -20.51 -4.15 -1.03
N VAL A 108 -19.21 -4.38 -0.77
CA VAL A 108 -18.72 -5.48 0.07
C VAL A 108 -18.43 -4.98 1.48
N ALA A 109 -19.00 -5.65 2.49
CA ALA A 109 -18.68 -5.42 3.90
C ALA A 109 -17.48 -6.28 4.34
N HIS A 110 -16.58 -5.69 5.10
CA HIS A 110 -15.36 -6.32 5.59
C HIS A 110 -15.31 -6.27 7.12
N GLY A 111 -15.71 -7.38 7.77
CA GLY A 111 -15.57 -7.52 9.22
C GLY A 111 -14.10 -7.65 9.66
N PRO A 112 -13.76 -7.39 10.94
CA PRO A 112 -14.69 -7.30 12.08
C PRO A 112 -15.28 -5.91 12.34
N SER A 113 -14.82 -4.87 11.65
CA SER A 113 -15.36 -3.51 11.79
C SER A 113 -16.34 -3.17 10.65
N ASP A 114 -16.85 -1.93 10.64
CA ASP A 114 -17.79 -1.45 9.63
C ASP A 114 -17.11 -0.99 8.32
N LEU A 115 -15.98 -1.60 7.95
CA LEU A 115 -15.33 -1.28 6.68
C LEU A 115 -16.23 -1.71 5.52
N PHE A 116 -16.48 -0.77 4.62
CA PHE A 116 -17.39 -0.99 3.50
C PHE A 116 -16.79 -0.49 2.20
N GLN A 117 -16.65 -1.41 1.25
CA GLN A 117 -16.14 -1.17 -0.09
C GLN A 117 -17.32 -0.85 -1.01
N LYS A 118 -17.56 0.43 -1.29
CA LYS A 118 -18.65 0.86 -2.19
C LYS A 118 -18.32 0.64 -3.67
N VAL A 119 -17.07 0.83 -4.04
CA VAL A 119 -16.58 0.74 -5.42
C VAL A 119 -15.67 -0.47 -5.61
N SER A 120 -15.45 -0.89 -6.86
CA SER A 120 -14.55 -2.01 -7.12
C SER A 120 -13.11 -1.70 -6.76
N GLN A 121 -12.38 -2.76 -6.41
CA GLN A 121 -10.97 -2.65 -6.04
C GLN A 121 -10.14 -2.18 -7.23
N ILE A 122 -10.43 -2.67 -8.44
CA ILE A 122 -9.76 -2.25 -9.67
C ILE A 122 -9.98 -0.77 -10.00
N GLU A 123 -11.21 -0.25 -9.82
CA GLU A 123 -11.52 1.15 -10.06
C GLU A 123 -10.81 2.06 -9.06
N SER A 124 -10.89 1.74 -7.77
CA SER A 124 -10.25 2.54 -6.72
C SER A 124 -8.72 2.51 -6.80
N CYS A 125 -8.11 1.36 -7.12
CA CYS A 125 -6.66 1.28 -7.34
C CYS A 125 -6.21 2.14 -8.53
N ARG A 126 -6.97 2.15 -9.63
CA ARG A 126 -6.67 3.00 -10.79
C ARG A 126 -6.77 4.48 -10.43
N ARG A 127 -7.85 4.91 -9.77
CA ARG A 127 -8.03 6.30 -9.35
C ARG A 127 -6.93 6.76 -8.40
N LEU A 128 -6.55 5.91 -7.45
CA LEU A 128 -5.41 6.20 -6.57
C LEU A 128 -4.11 6.36 -7.39
N ALA A 129 -3.82 5.45 -8.31
CA ALA A 129 -2.62 5.55 -9.14
C ALA A 129 -2.60 6.85 -9.97
N ASP A 130 -3.74 7.24 -10.54
CA ASP A 130 -3.86 8.49 -11.31
C ASP A 130 -3.70 9.72 -10.42
N ALA A 131 -4.32 9.75 -9.24
CA ALA A 131 -4.18 10.84 -8.27
C ALA A 131 -2.72 11.02 -7.82
N LEU A 132 -2.03 9.91 -7.53
CA LEU A 132 -0.62 9.92 -7.13
C LEU A 132 0.30 10.45 -8.25
N ARG A 133 0.06 10.06 -9.51
CA ARG A 133 0.80 10.59 -10.67
C ARG A 133 0.56 12.08 -10.84
N ASN A 134 -0.68 12.52 -10.73
CA ASN A 134 -1.04 13.94 -10.83
C ASN A 134 -0.41 14.76 -9.69
N GLY A 135 -0.19 14.13 -8.53
CA GLY A 135 0.54 14.70 -7.39
C GLY A 135 2.07 14.59 -7.47
N GLY A 136 2.65 14.21 -8.62
CA GLY A 136 4.11 14.19 -8.84
C GLY A 136 4.82 12.90 -8.46
N SER A 137 4.13 11.91 -7.88
CA SER A 137 4.76 10.63 -7.53
C SER A 137 5.15 9.81 -8.76
N ARG A 138 6.25 9.05 -8.65
CA ARG A 138 6.62 8.05 -9.66
C ARG A 138 5.79 6.79 -9.43
N VAL A 139 4.81 6.53 -10.29
CA VAL A 139 3.85 5.43 -10.09
C VAL A 139 3.82 4.47 -11.27
N ALA A 140 4.08 3.19 -11.00
CA ALA A 140 3.69 2.10 -11.89
C ALA A 140 2.32 1.57 -11.48
N PHE A 141 1.43 1.41 -12.46
CA PHE A 141 0.12 0.79 -12.28
C PHE A 141 0.08 -0.47 -13.12
N ASN A 142 -0.20 -1.61 -12.49
CA ASN A 142 -0.23 -2.92 -13.13
C ASN A 142 -1.55 -3.64 -12.87
N VAL A 143 -2.16 -4.16 -13.92
CA VAL A 143 -3.34 -5.05 -13.79
C VAL A 143 -2.87 -6.46 -14.11
N PHE A 144 -3.07 -7.39 -13.18
CA PHE A 144 -2.65 -8.78 -13.34
C PHE A 144 -3.85 -9.73 -13.46
N GLU A 145 -3.65 -10.87 -14.11
CA GLU A 145 -4.69 -11.91 -14.19
C GLU A 145 -4.90 -12.58 -12.83
N GLY A 146 -6.13 -12.49 -12.31
CA GLY A 146 -6.54 -13.12 -11.05
C GLY A 146 -7.35 -12.21 -10.13
N GLY A 147 -7.61 -12.69 -8.92
CA GLY A 147 -8.44 -12.01 -7.91
C GLY A 147 -7.67 -11.58 -6.66
N HIS A 148 -8.43 -11.31 -5.59
CA HIS A 148 -7.92 -10.91 -4.27
C HIS A 148 -7.38 -12.11 -3.49
N ASP A 149 -6.36 -12.78 -4.05
CA ASP A 149 -5.85 -14.06 -3.58
C ASP A 149 -4.32 -14.08 -3.41
N PRO A 150 -3.79 -14.69 -2.32
CA PRO A 150 -2.35 -14.77 -2.09
C PRO A 150 -1.52 -15.42 -3.20
N ALA A 151 -2.05 -16.42 -3.93
CA ALA A 151 -1.32 -17.06 -5.02
C ALA A 151 -1.19 -16.12 -6.23
N CYS A 152 -2.24 -15.32 -6.51
CA CYS A 152 -2.19 -14.28 -7.54
C CYS A 152 -1.15 -13.21 -7.17
N TRP A 153 -1.16 -12.71 -5.93
CA TRP A 153 -0.15 -11.74 -5.46
C TRP A 153 1.27 -12.30 -5.49
N ALA A 154 1.47 -13.56 -5.08
CA ALA A 154 2.79 -14.19 -5.14
C ALA A 154 3.32 -14.31 -6.58
N THR A 155 2.43 -14.56 -7.54
CA THR A 155 2.78 -14.64 -8.97
C THR A 155 3.18 -13.27 -9.52
N GLU A 156 2.53 -12.20 -9.07
CA GLU A 156 2.80 -10.83 -9.55
C GLU A 156 3.98 -10.14 -8.85
N LEU A 157 4.26 -10.50 -7.60
CA LEU A 157 5.26 -9.88 -6.73
C LEU A 157 6.64 -9.69 -7.40
N PRO A 158 7.21 -10.67 -8.15
CA PRO A 158 8.49 -10.47 -8.82
C PRO A 158 8.52 -9.29 -9.79
N SER A 159 7.40 -8.97 -10.46
CA SER A 159 7.31 -7.83 -11.37
C SER A 159 7.33 -6.50 -10.61
N GLY A 160 6.58 -6.40 -9.51
CA GLY A 160 6.59 -5.22 -8.66
C GLY A 160 7.97 -4.98 -8.02
N LEU A 161 8.61 -6.03 -7.52
CA LEU A 161 9.96 -5.94 -6.95
C LEU A 161 11.00 -5.50 -7.97
N ARG A 162 10.95 -6.03 -9.21
CA ARG A 162 11.86 -5.60 -10.29
C ARG A 162 11.72 -4.12 -10.60
N TRP A 163 10.50 -3.60 -10.65
CA TRP A 163 10.28 -2.18 -10.88
C TRP A 163 10.78 -1.34 -9.71
N LEU A 164 10.49 -1.76 -8.48
CA LEU A 164 10.82 -1.01 -7.28
C LEU A 164 12.34 -0.90 -7.07
N LEU A 165 13.06 -2.00 -7.29
CA LEU A 165 14.51 -2.12 -7.17
C LEU A 165 15.27 -1.63 -8.41
N SER A 166 14.57 -1.26 -9.48
CA SER A 166 15.22 -0.64 -10.63
C SER A 166 15.80 0.72 -10.21
N GLN A 167 17.07 0.96 -10.54
CA GLN A 167 17.67 2.27 -10.34
C GLN A 167 16.88 3.31 -11.15
N ALA A 168 16.71 4.51 -10.59
CA ALA A 168 16.11 5.63 -11.32
C ALA A 168 17.00 6.07 -12.48
#